data_AF-A0A9P1J125-F1
#
_entry.id   AF-A0A9P1J125-F1
#
_cell.length_a   1.000
_cell.length_b   1.000
_cell.length_c   1.000
_cell.angle_alpha   90.00
_cell.angle_beta   90.00
_cell.angle_gamma   90.00
#
_symmetry.space_group_name_H-M   'P 1'
#
loop_
_entity.id
_entity.type
_entity.pdbx_description
1 polymer ?
#
loop_
_entity_poly.entity_id
_entity_poly.type
_entity_poly.pdbx_seq_one_letter_code
_entity_poly.pdbx_strand_id
1 'polypeptide(L)'
;MSASSTTIILLVVSLFVFSNACGDSSSKCSSWVKNGFCKNAYYTYDQKKAYCGTSCGYCPGSAAATTASSSSGSSSTCTDSASACASWKNNGFCTNSFYTDAVRIQYCQKSCNLCTATATTAASATTAASEDTTTV
;
A
#
# COMPACT_ATOMS: atom_id res chain seq x y z
N MET A 1 37.49 45.89 5.22
CA MET A 1 36.11 45.60 5.66
C MET A 1 35.82 44.14 5.39
N SER A 2 35.97 43.26 6.38
CA SER A 2 35.67 41.84 6.23
C SER A 2 34.16 41.65 6.34
N ALA A 3 33.47 41.59 5.19
CA ALA A 3 32.06 41.24 5.15
C ALA A 3 31.94 39.73 5.42
N SER A 4 31.52 39.43 6.64
CA SER A 4 31.09 38.16 7.21
C SER A 4 30.47 37.20 6.18
N SER A 5 31.29 36.24 5.68
CA SER A 5 30.84 35.07 4.89
C SER A 5 29.78 34.23 5.60
N THR A 6 29.64 34.38 6.91
CA THR A 6 28.63 33.70 7.73
C THR A 6 27.23 34.29 7.58
N THR A 7 27.08 35.56 7.19
CA THR A 7 25.76 36.19 6.97
C THR A 7 25.09 35.75 5.67
N ILE A 8 25.87 35.44 4.63
CA ILE A 8 25.35 34.93 3.35
C ILE A 8 24.84 33.50 3.50
N ILE A 9 25.52 32.67 4.29
CA ILE A 9 25.13 31.27 4.55
C ILE A 9 23.81 31.21 5.36
N LEU A 10 23.55 32.15 6.27
CA LEU A 10 22.30 32.20 7.02
C LEU A 10 21.07 32.60 6.17
N LEU A 11 21.27 33.39 5.10
CA LEU A 11 20.16 33.80 4.21
C LEU A 11 19.73 32.72 3.21
N VAL A 12 20.62 31.80 2.81
CA VAL A 12 20.26 30.66 1.95
C VAL A 12 19.58 29.51 2.71
N VAL A 13 19.75 29.44 4.04
CA VAL A 13 19.10 28.41 4.87
C VAL A 13 17.65 28.79 5.20
N SER A 14 17.24 30.05 5.00
CA SER A 14 15.88 30.53 5.31
C SER A 14 14.83 30.37 4.20
N LEU A 15 15.18 29.84 3.02
CA LEU A 15 14.20 29.55 1.95
C LEU A 15 13.77 28.07 1.87
N PHE A 16 14.38 27.19 2.67
CA PHE A 16 13.97 25.79 2.76
C PHE A 16 12.98 25.56 3.92
N VAL A 17 12.02 26.47 4.08
CA VAL A 17 10.75 26.07 4.69
C VAL A 17 9.96 25.38 3.58
N PHE A 18 10.35 24.13 3.28
CA PHE A 18 9.45 23.17 2.65
C PHE A 18 8.36 22.90 3.67
N SER A 19 7.42 23.84 3.77
CA SER A 19 6.09 23.56 4.26
C SER A 19 5.63 22.40 3.38
N ASN A 20 5.71 21.19 3.93
CA ASN A 20 5.10 19.98 3.42
C ASN A 20 3.58 20.19 3.54
N ALA A 21 3.09 21.21 2.82
CA ALA A 21 1.72 21.63 2.70
C ALA A 21 1.07 20.56 1.87
N CYS A 22 0.58 19.56 2.58
CA CYS A 22 -0.10 18.45 1.97
C CYS A 22 -1.54 18.90 1.72
N GLY A 23 -1.86 19.15 0.45
CA GLY A 23 -3.15 19.70 0.04
C GLY A 23 -3.35 19.64 -1.47
N ASP A 24 -4.46 20.20 -1.94
CA ASP A 24 -4.74 20.36 -3.36
C ASP A 24 -4.38 21.80 -3.78
N SER A 25 -3.22 21.97 -4.42
CA SER A 25 -2.76 23.26 -4.93
C SER A 25 -3.42 23.66 -6.25
N SER A 26 -4.13 22.73 -6.90
CA SER A 26 -4.79 22.94 -8.20
C SER A 26 -6.30 22.74 -8.10
N SER A 27 -7.09 23.67 -8.66
CA SER A 27 -8.55 23.51 -8.80
C SER A 27 -8.94 22.43 -9.82
N LYS A 28 -7.98 21.87 -10.56
CA LYS A 28 -8.21 20.82 -11.57
C LYS A 28 -7.99 19.41 -11.05
N CYS A 29 -7.68 19.24 -9.76
CA CYS A 29 -7.41 17.92 -9.18
C CYS A 29 -8.52 16.91 -9.43
N SER A 30 -9.79 17.28 -9.29
CA SER A 30 -10.93 16.38 -9.58
C SER A 30 -10.92 15.81 -11.00
N SER A 31 -10.45 16.58 -11.99
CA SER A 31 -10.31 16.09 -13.38
C SER A 31 -9.03 15.27 -13.55
N TRP A 32 -7.91 15.74 -13.00
CA TRP A 32 -6.62 15.07 -13.11
C TRP A 32 -6.61 13.70 -12.44
N VAL A 33 -7.22 13.56 -11.26
CA VAL A 33 -7.37 12.27 -10.57
C VAL A 33 -8.20 11.29 -11.41
N LYS A 34 -9.32 11.74 -12.01
CA LYS A 34 -10.13 10.93 -12.93
C LYS A 34 -9.35 10.49 -14.17
N ASN A 35 -8.46 11.35 -14.68
CA ASN A 35 -7.58 11.05 -15.81
C ASN A 35 -6.31 10.28 -15.42
N GLY A 36 -6.19 9.81 -14.16
CA GLY A 36 -5.09 8.93 -13.74
C GLY A 36 -3.83 9.64 -13.26
N PHE A 37 -3.87 10.94 -12.95
CA PHE A 37 -2.71 11.73 -12.48
C PHE A 37 -1.97 11.10 -11.30
N CYS A 38 -2.68 10.58 -10.30
CA CYS A 38 -2.07 9.94 -9.13
C CYS A 38 -1.26 8.67 -9.50
N LYS A 39 -1.63 8.00 -10.59
CA LYS A 39 -0.99 6.76 -11.07
C LYS A 39 0.01 7.00 -12.21
N ASN A 40 0.09 8.21 -12.73
CA ASN A 40 0.94 8.54 -13.88
C ASN A 40 2.43 8.48 -13.53
N ALA A 41 3.22 7.67 -14.23
CA ALA A 41 4.66 7.54 -13.99
C ALA A 41 5.48 8.78 -14.40
N TYR A 42 4.92 9.68 -15.21
CA TYR A 42 5.58 10.91 -15.63
C TYR A 42 5.83 11.90 -14.48
N TYR A 43 4.98 11.87 -13.44
CA TYR A 43 5.08 12.75 -12.28
C TYR A 43 5.65 12.01 -11.07
N THR A 44 6.56 12.64 -10.35
CA THR A 44 7.12 12.08 -9.11
C THR A 44 6.07 12.07 -8.00
N TYR A 45 6.33 11.27 -6.97
CA TYR A 45 5.46 11.22 -5.79
C TYR A 45 5.27 12.61 -5.17
N ASP A 46 6.36 13.37 -5.01
CA ASP A 46 6.33 14.72 -4.43
C ASP A 46 5.55 15.70 -5.30
N GLN A 47 5.66 15.62 -6.64
CA GLN A 47 4.85 16.44 -7.55
C GLN A 47 3.37 16.12 -7.40
N LYS A 48 3.00 14.84 -7.39
CA LYS A 48 1.58 14.46 -7.23
C LYS A 48 1.02 14.90 -5.88
N LYS A 49 1.83 14.77 -4.82
CA LYS A 49 1.51 15.22 -3.46
C LYS A 49 1.38 16.75 -3.36
N ALA A 50 2.20 17.50 -4.08
CA ALA A 50 2.15 18.96 -4.08
C ALA A 50 0.95 19.51 -4.87
N TYR A 51 0.62 18.90 -6.02
CA TYR A 51 -0.48 19.38 -6.85
C TYR A 51 -1.86 18.96 -6.33
N CYS A 52 -2.02 17.69 -5.97
CA CYS A 52 -3.30 17.08 -5.65
C CYS A 52 -3.16 16.07 -4.50
N GLY A 53 -2.42 16.43 -3.45
CA GLY A 53 -2.11 15.51 -2.36
C GLY A 53 -3.34 15.01 -1.61
N THR A 54 -4.34 15.88 -1.39
CA THR A 54 -5.60 15.49 -0.75
C THR A 54 -6.44 14.64 -1.70
N SER A 55 -6.62 15.10 -2.93
CA SER A 55 -7.38 14.40 -3.97
C SER A 55 -6.79 13.03 -4.34
N CYS A 56 -5.47 12.85 -4.24
CA CYS A 56 -4.78 11.58 -4.46
C CYS A 56 -4.62 10.73 -3.18
N GLY A 57 -5.03 11.24 -2.01
CA GLY A 57 -4.92 10.51 -0.74
C GLY A 57 -3.50 10.41 -0.17
N TYR A 58 -2.58 11.29 -0.56
CA TYR A 58 -1.20 11.34 -0.07
C TYR A 58 -1.02 12.17 1.21
N CYS A 59 -2.10 12.77 1.73
CA CYS A 59 -2.08 13.61 2.91
C CYS A 59 -2.73 12.94 4.13
N PRO A 60 -2.00 12.79 5.25
CA PRO A 60 -2.59 12.31 6.49
C PRO A 60 -3.51 13.39 7.06
N GLY A 61 -4.83 13.15 7.02
CA GLY A 61 -5.83 14.10 7.54
C GLY A 61 -6.88 14.57 6.53
N SER A 62 -6.80 14.16 5.26
CA SER A 62 -7.86 14.43 4.26
C SER A 62 -9.09 13.52 4.41
N ALA A 63 -9.48 13.27 5.66
CA ALA A 63 -10.74 12.64 6.03
C ALA A 63 -11.82 13.72 6.18
N ALA A 64 -12.16 14.39 5.07
CA ALA A 64 -13.42 15.12 4.98
C ALA A 64 -14.42 14.23 4.22
N ALA A 65 -15.27 13.59 5.02
CA ALA A 65 -16.52 12.92 4.71
C ALA A 65 -16.99 12.94 3.24
N THR A 66 -17.00 11.77 2.62
CA THR A 66 -18.17 11.37 1.84
C THR A 66 -18.44 9.90 2.12
N THR A 67 -19.63 9.66 2.67
CA THR A 67 -20.19 8.36 3.00
C THR A 67 -20.08 7.39 1.82
N ALA A 68 -19.51 6.22 2.10
CA ALA A 68 -19.55 4.99 1.30
C ALA A 68 -19.11 5.08 -0.18
N SER A 69 -17.84 4.78 -0.45
CA SER A 69 -17.52 3.55 -1.20
C SER A 69 -16.07 3.16 -1.00
N SER A 70 -15.94 1.87 -0.76
CA SER A 70 -14.74 1.16 -0.40
C SER A 70 -13.61 1.30 -1.42
N SER A 71 -12.40 1.12 -0.88
CA SER A 71 -11.19 0.63 -1.53
C SER A 71 -10.53 1.53 -2.58
N SER A 72 -9.34 2.03 -2.23
CA SER A 72 -8.10 1.57 -2.89
C SER A 72 -6.89 2.09 -2.13
N GLY A 73 -6.66 1.53 -0.95
CA GLY A 73 -5.29 1.29 -0.51
C GLY A 73 -4.74 0.19 -1.40
N SER A 74 -3.54 0.39 -1.96
CA SER A 74 -2.76 -0.70 -2.51
C SER A 74 -2.40 -1.64 -1.37
N SER A 75 -3.23 -2.65 -1.19
CA SER A 75 -3.12 -3.70 -0.19
C SER A 75 -3.95 -4.83 -0.76
N SER A 76 -3.34 -6.01 -0.99
CA SER A 76 -3.94 -7.24 -1.51
C SER A 76 -5.47 -7.20 -1.55
N THR A 77 -6.06 -7.18 -2.73
CA THR A 77 -7.52 -7.17 -2.88
C THR A 77 -8.05 -8.36 -2.11
N CYS A 78 -8.67 -8.12 -0.95
CA CYS A 78 -9.27 -9.22 -0.22
C CYS A 78 -10.51 -9.63 -1.00
N THR A 79 -10.38 -10.66 -1.83
CA THR A 79 -11.42 -11.21 -2.67
C THR A 79 -11.39 -12.72 -2.60
N ASP A 80 -12.52 -13.34 -2.89
CA ASP A 80 -12.52 -14.76 -3.24
C ASP A 80 -12.17 -14.88 -4.72
N SER A 81 -11.13 -15.66 -5.02
CA SER A 81 -10.71 -15.96 -6.39
C SER A 81 -11.50 -17.13 -6.97
N ALA A 82 -12.01 -18.03 -6.12
CA ALA A 82 -12.84 -19.16 -6.53
C ALA A 82 -14.34 -18.88 -6.33
N SER A 83 -15.15 -19.25 -7.31
CA SER A 83 -16.61 -19.15 -7.22
C SER A 83 -17.24 -20.15 -6.23
N ALA A 84 -16.53 -21.24 -5.91
CA ALA A 84 -16.99 -22.31 -5.03
C ALA A 84 -16.73 -22.05 -3.53
N CYS A 85 -16.23 -20.88 -3.15
CA CYS A 85 -15.82 -20.60 -1.77
C CYS A 85 -16.93 -20.76 -0.72
N ALA A 86 -18.18 -20.44 -1.07
CA ALA A 86 -19.32 -20.67 -0.18
C ALA A 86 -19.48 -22.17 0.15
N SER A 87 -19.45 -23.02 -0.87
CA SER A 87 -19.54 -24.47 -0.72
C SER A 87 -18.32 -25.03 0.01
N TRP A 88 -17.10 -24.61 -0.36
CA TRP A 88 -15.87 -25.09 0.26
C TRP A 88 -15.78 -24.70 1.74
N LYS A 89 -16.16 -23.47 2.10
CA LYS A 89 -16.27 -23.04 3.49
C LYS A 89 -17.22 -23.95 4.27
N ASN A 90 -18.39 -24.27 3.70
CA ASN A 90 -19.38 -25.14 4.34
C ASN A 90 -18.90 -26.60 4.48
N ASN A 91 -17.97 -27.03 3.63
CA ASN A 91 -17.31 -28.34 3.69
C ASN A 91 -16.01 -28.33 4.52
N GLY A 92 -15.74 -27.26 5.28
CA GLY A 92 -14.61 -27.19 6.20
C GLY A 92 -13.28 -26.71 5.60
N PHE A 93 -13.27 -26.13 4.40
CA PHE A 93 -12.04 -25.62 3.75
C PHE A 93 -11.25 -24.63 4.62
N CYS A 94 -11.95 -23.74 5.34
CA CYS A 94 -11.32 -22.71 6.17
C CYS A 94 -10.78 -23.24 7.51
N THR A 95 -11.15 -24.46 7.92
CA THR A 95 -10.79 -25.04 9.23
C THR A 95 -9.96 -26.32 9.12
N ASN A 96 -10.00 -27.01 7.98
CA ASN A 96 -9.28 -28.25 7.75
C ASN A 96 -7.77 -27.98 7.58
N SER A 97 -6.94 -28.57 8.43
CA SER A 97 -5.47 -28.42 8.46
C SER A 97 -4.76 -28.89 7.18
N PHE A 98 -5.43 -29.67 6.33
CA PHE A 98 -4.92 -30.05 5.02
C PHE A 98 -4.73 -28.82 4.10
N TYR A 99 -5.55 -27.79 4.26
CA TYR A 99 -5.42 -26.54 3.51
C TYR A 99 -4.63 -25.54 4.33
N THR A 100 -3.48 -25.10 3.81
CA THR A 100 -2.66 -24.07 4.46
C THR A 100 -3.33 -22.70 4.36
N ASP A 101 -2.94 -21.77 5.24
CA ASP A 101 -3.44 -20.40 5.17
C ASP A 101 -3.11 -19.74 3.82
N ALA A 102 -1.98 -20.09 3.20
CA ALA A 102 -1.65 -19.64 1.85
C ALA A 102 -2.68 -20.10 0.81
N VAL A 103 -3.13 -21.36 0.88
CA VAL A 103 -4.17 -21.90 -0.01
C VAL A 103 -5.52 -21.24 0.28
N ARG A 104 -5.85 -21.03 1.56
CA ARG A 104 -7.10 -20.36 1.96
C ARG A 104 -7.14 -18.91 1.49
N ILE A 105 -6.01 -18.19 1.59
CA ILE A 105 -5.83 -16.82 1.09
C ILE A 105 -5.88 -16.78 -0.44
N GLN A 106 -5.25 -17.73 -1.13
CA GLN A 106 -5.25 -17.76 -2.60
C GLN A 106 -6.66 -17.88 -3.19
N TYR A 107 -7.49 -18.76 -2.63
CA TYR A 107 -8.79 -19.08 -3.21
C TYR A 107 -9.96 -18.34 -2.56
N CYS A 108 -10.00 -18.29 -1.24
CA CYS A 108 -11.20 -17.93 -0.49
C CYS A 108 -10.89 -16.94 0.63
N GLN A 109 -10.06 -15.93 0.35
CA GLN A 109 -9.58 -14.99 1.36
C GLN A 109 -10.71 -14.30 2.11
N LYS A 110 -11.75 -13.83 1.41
CA LYS A 110 -12.92 -13.20 2.06
C LYS A 110 -13.76 -14.23 2.78
N SER A 111 -14.06 -15.34 2.11
CA SER A 111 -14.92 -16.39 2.66
C SER A 111 -14.35 -17.01 3.94
N CYS A 112 -13.03 -17.13 4.04
CA CYS A 112 -12.32 -17.59 5.24
C CYS A 112 -11.95 -16.46 6.21
N ASN A 113 -12.38 -15.21 5.96
CA ASN A 113 -12.10 -14.04 6.80
C ASN A 113 -10.59 -13.75 7.00
N LEU A 114 -9.76 -14.00 5.99
CA LEU A 114 -8.29 -13.84 6.02
C LEU A 114 -7.81 -12.52 5.38
N CYS A 115 -8.68 -11.51 5.30
CA CYS A 115 -8.38 -10.21 4.69
C CYS A 115 -7.28 -9.41 5.39
N THR A 116 -6.98 -9.73 6.64
CA THR A 116 -5.97 -9.06 7.47
C THR A 116 -4.65 -9.83 7.56
N ALA A 117 -4.57 -11.02 6.94
CA ALA A 117 -3.39 -11.88 7.02
C ALA A 117 -2.26 -11.50 6.04
N THR A 118 -2.51 -10.56 5.11
CA THR A 118 -1.50 -10.15 4.13
C THR A 118 -0.54 -9.09 4.69
N ALA A 119 0.16 -9.39 5.78
CA ALA A 119 1.30 -8.59 6.21
C ALA A 119 2.32 -9.35 7.06
N THR A 120 2.34 -10.68 7.05
CA THR A 120 3.45 -11.48 7.58
C THR A 120 3.28 -12.86 6.96
N THR A 121 4.02 -13.28 5.96
CA THR A 121 5.33 -13.92 6.18
C THR A 121 5.92 -14.20 4.80
N ALA A 122 6.76 -13.29 4.30
CA ALA A 122 7.84 -13.66 3.40
C ALA A 122 9.07 -13.91 4.29
N ALA A 123 9.05 -15.00 5.06
CA ALA A 123 10.20 -15.50 5.79
C ALA A 123 9.96 -16.97 6.21
N SER A 124 10.54 -17.86 5.41
CA SER A 124 11.19 -19.10 5.86
C SER A 124 10.32 -20.30 6.25
N ALA A 125 10.26 -21.29 5.35
CA ALA A 125 10.30 -22.70 5.70
C ALA A 125 10.94 -23.53 4.57
N THR A 126 12.25 -23.43 4.43
CA THR A 126 13.05 -24.59 4.01
C THR A 126 14.34 -24.60 4.83
N THR A 127 14.23 -25.11 6.05
CA THR A 127 15.34 -25.74 6.74
C THR A 127 14.85 -27.09 7.25
N ALA A 128 15.39 -28.17 6.70
CA ALA A 128 15.65 -29.48 7.32
C ALA A 128 16.11 -30.43 6.20
N ALA A 129 17.39 -30.78 6.15
CA ALA A 129 17.95 -32.01 6.74
C ALA A 129 17.56 -33.25 5.90
N SER A 130 18.51 -33.81 5.14
CA SER A 130 19.38 -34.94 5.55
C SER A 130 18.64 -36.28 5.54
N GLU A 131 18.91 -37.09 4.52
CA GLU A 131 19.08 -38.55 4.59
C GLU A 131 20.25 -38.86 3.65
N ASP A 132 21.38 -39.36 4.15
CA ASP A 132 21.69 -40.79 4.33
C ASP A 132 21.35 -41.62 3.08
N THR A 133 22.37 -42.05 2.34
CA THR A 133 22.41 -43.35 1.63
C THR A 133 23.82 -43.61 1.12
N THR A 134 24.46 -44.58 1.79
CA THR A 134 25.57 -45.43 1.36
C THR A 134 25.50 -45.85 -0.11
N THR A 135 26.57 -45.67 -0.91
CA THR A 135 26.83 -46.55 -2.08
C THR A 135 28.30 -46.51 -2.55
N VAL A 136 28.86 -47.73 -2.70
CA VAL A 136 30.13 -48.23 -3.29
C VAL A 136 31.48 -47.91 -2.65
#